data_AF-A0A2N2NJD3-F1
#
_entry.id   AF-A0A2N2NJD3-F1
#
_cell.length_a   1.000
_cell.length_b   1.000
_cell.length_c   1.000
_cell.angle_alpha   90.00
_cell.angle_beta   90.00
_cell.angle_gamma   90.00
#
_symmetry.space_group_name_H-M   'P 1'
#
loop_
_entity.id
_entity.type
_entity.pdbx_description
1 polymer ?
#
loop_
_entity_poly.entity_id
_entity_poly.type
_entity_poly.pdbx_seq_one_letter_code
_entity_poly.pdbx_strand_id
1 'polypeptide(L)'
;MHSKFQKSIVLPDLTDKHQLTRIGMLNSARGKITSFDHTEKSSLLAEIHTSGLNCVWINLDADDRDQGRFWLKFVAGLRKFHPDIGKELIGSLLDHHSQPLKPVLLTLTHELDQQEILVVLENVQFLSGQTWWKFVQEWLNQSLTMKWIGLQADHQDNSISELNGLEGVNADQYANLSTRLIGDQEWLEYLHILLSKKEFELAGELLEEKGETWLEKGFDPLELLFWLREIPSVLLNARPVLCWLGAKACHSLELPLLVNYYSNAAEHSLSSLSRFSRNQDEWFTIEINEGGMTVGELLEKINQLKQ
;
A
#
# COMPACT_ATOMS: atom_id res chain seq x y z
N MET A 1 12.16 -3.57 10.21
CA MET A 1 12.01 -3.72 8.75
C MET A 1 11.12 -2.57 8.28
N HIS A 2 11.58 -1.73 7.36
CA HIS A 2 10.79 -0.59 6.86
C HIS A 2 10.59 -0.73 5.36
N SER A 3 9.39 -1.12 4.96
CA SER A 3 9.04 -1.31 3.55
C SER A 3 8.87 0.00 2.77
N LYS A 4 8.78 -0.09 1.44
CA LYS A 4 8.39 1.04 0.56
C LYS A 4 7.09 1.69 1.04
N PHE A 5 6.09 0.89 1.37
CA PHE A 5 4.79 1.37 1.84
C PHE A 5 4.93 2.19 3.11
N GLN A 6 5.65 1.69 4.12
CA GLN A 6 5.86 2.43 5.35
C GLN A 6 6.72 3.67 5.12
N LYS A 7 7.82 3.57 4.35
CA LYS A 7 8.71 4.69 3.99
C LYS A 7 7.98 5.80 3.25
N SER A 8 6.97 5.46 2.48
CA SER A 8 6.14 6.43 1.75
C SER A 8 5.11 7.15 2.62
N ILE A 9 4.99 6.77 3.89
CA ILE A 9 4.06 7.33 4.87
C ILE A 9 4.84 7.66 6.15
N VAL A 10 5.77 8.61 6.09
CA VAL A 10 6.61 8.99 7.23
C VAL A 10 6.77 10.50 7.25
N LEU A 11 6.51 11.11 8.40
CA LEU A 11 6.91 12.49 8.65
C LEU A 11 8.45 12.58 8.58
N PRO A 12 9.02 13.34 7.64
CA PRO A 12 10.48 13.45 7.50
C PRO A 12 11.14 13.89 8.81
N ASP A 13 12.23 13.22 9.18
CA ASP A 13 13.01 13.56 10.36
C ASP A 13 13.78 14.87 10.14
N LEU A 14 13.83 15.71 11.17
CA LEU A 14 14.63 16.93 11.20
C LEU A 14 16.05 16.58 11.67
N THR A 15 16.77 15.77 10.89
CA THR A 15 18.18 15.48 11.19
C THR A 15 19.06 16.70 10.98
N ASP A 16 18.65 17.61 10.09
CA ASP A 16 19.28 18.92 9.94
C ASP A 16 18.53 19.99 10.72
N LYS A 17 19.22 20.57 11.71
CA LYS A 17 18.79 21.74 12.49
C LYS A 17 18.67 22.96 11.57
N HIS A 18 17.62 23.02 10.77
CA HIS A 18 17.27 24.22 10.03
C HIS A 18 16.40 25.11 10.92
N GLN A 19 16.91 26.31 11.17
CA GLN A 19 16.18 27.36 11.88
C GLN A 19 14.87 27.65 11.11
N LEU A 20 13.77 27.87 11.83
CA LEU A 20 12.56 28.47 11.28
C LEU A 20 12.93 29.82 10.66
N THR A 21 13.15 29.84 9.34
CA THR A 21 13.48 31.06 8.59
C THR A 21 12.20 31.76 8.11
N ARG A 22 11.09 31.02 8.02
CA ARG A 22 9.75 31.54 7.71
C ARG A 22 8.70 30.90 8.62
N ILE A 23 7.77 31.70 9.14
CA ILE A 23 6.66 31.31 10.03
C ILE A 23 5.34 31.54 9.30
N GLY A 24 4.33 30.70 9.54
CA GLY A 24 3.00 30.84 8.95
C GLY A 24 2.84 30.14 7.60
N MET A 25 3.82 29.34 7.18
CA MET A 25 3.75 28.56 5.95
C MET A 25 2.63 27.53 6.04
N LEU A 26 2.52 26.83 7.18
CA LEU A 26 1.48 25.85 7.46
C LEU A 26 0.06 26.41 7.22
N ASN A 27 -0.21 27.62 7.73
CA ASN A 27 -1.52 28.24 7.58
C ASN A 27 -1.77 28.73 6.14
N SER A 28 -0.71 29.20 5.45
CA SER A 28 -0.82 29.71 4.08
C SER A 28 -1.08 28.60 3.04
N ALA A 29 -0.51 27.42 3.27
CA ALA A 29 -0.52 26.27 2.37
C ALA A 29 -1.73 25.34 2.56
N ARG A 30 -2.45 25.46 3.68
CA ARG A 30 -3.60 24.61 4.00
C ARG A 30 -4.68 24.70 2.91
N GLY A 31 -5.17 23.52 2.48
CA GLY A 31 -6.21 23.39 1.47
C GLY A 31 -5.74 23.65 0.04
N LYS A 32 -4.42 23.71 -0.19
CA LYS A 32 -3.85 24.12 -1.47
C LYS A 32 -2.73 23.18 -1.90
N ILE A 33 -2.53 23.13 -3.21
CA ILE A 33 -1.29 22.65 -3.80
C ILE A 33 -0.32 23.83 -3.86
N THR A 34 0.86 23.66 -3.28
CA THR A 34 1.90 24.68 -3.23
C THR A 34 3.20 24.09 -3.74
N SER A 35 3.97 24.90 -4.46
CA SER A 35 5.34 24.58 -4.83
C SER A 35 6.26 25.14 -3.75
N PHE A 36 7.17 24.33 -3.22
CA PHE A 36 8.17 24.77 -2.24
C PHE A 36 9.57 24.41 -2.69
N ASP A 37 10.49 25.35 -2.50
CA ASP A 37 11.91 25.05 -2.57
C ASP A 37 12.36 24.22 -1.34
N HIS A 38 13.62 23.76 -1.34
CA HIS A 38 14.17 22.97 -0.23
C HIS A 38 14.15 23.71 1.13
N THR A 39 14.33 25.02 1.13
CA THR A 39 14.38 25.85 2.35
C THR A 39 12.98 26.04 2.93
N GLU A 40 12.00 26.25 2.05
CA GLU A 40 10.58 26.36 2.35
C GLU A 40 10.02 25.04 2.88
N LYS A 41 10.37 23.91 2.24
CA LYS A 41 10.01 22.58 2.72
C LYS A 41 10.57 22.31 4.12
N SER A 42 11.84 22.66 4.34
CA SER A 42 12.49 22.52 5.66
C SER A 42 11.83 23.39 6.73
N SER A 43 11.41 24.60 6.36
CA SER A 43 10.68 25.51 7.26
C SER A 43 9.28 24.97 7.59
N LEU A 44 8.56 24.44 6.61
CA LEU A 44 7.26 23.77 6.83
C LEU A 44 7.42 22.58 7.79
N LEU A 45 8.43 21.73 7.58
CA LEU A 45 8.71 20.59 8.45
C LEU A 45 8.98 21.05 9.89
N ALA A 46 9.81 22.07 10.08
CA ALA A 46 10.07 22.65 11.39
C ALA A 46 8.80 23.20 12.05
N GLU A 47 7.93 23.87 11.29
CA GLU A 47 6.63 24.37 11.78
C GLU A 47 5.69 23.22 12.18
N ILE A 48 5.63 22.13 11.39
CA ILE A 48 4.84 20.94 11.71
C ILE A 48 5.34 20.30 13.01
N HIS A 49 6.64 20.02 13.11
CA HIS A 49 7.25 19.41 14.30
C HIS A 49 7.05 20.26 15.56
N THR A 50 7.16 21.60 15.45
CA THR A 50 6.97 22.51 16.59
C THR A 50 5.51 22.71 16.96
N SER A 51 4.57 22.56 16.02
CA SER A 51 3.13 22.70 16.28
C SER A 51 2.53 21.55 17.10
N GLY A 52 3.22 20.39 17.18
CA GLY A 52 2.70 19.19 17.84
C GLY A 52 1.50 18.56 17.15
N LEU A 53 1.18 18.96 15.91
CA LEU A 53 0.10 18.38 15.13
C LEU A 53 0.42 16.94 14.71
N ASN A 54 -0.57 16.06 14.82
CA ASN A 54 -0.49 14.74 14.20
C ASN A 54 -0.40 14.92 12.68
N CYS A 55 0.75 14.60 12.11
CA CYS A 55 1.00 14.79 10.68
C CYS A 55 1.24 13.45 10.00
N VAL A 56 0.43 13.19 8.98
CA VAL A 56 0.61 12.10 8.03
C VAL A 56 1.29 12.68 6.79
N TRP A 57 2.50 12.24 6.49
CA TRP A 57 3.24 12.68 5.30
C TRP A 57 3.32 11.54 4.29
N ILE A 58 2.59 11.68 3.18
CA ILE A 58 2.48 10.69 2.12
C ILE A 58 3.31 11.14 0.94
N ASN A 59 4.37 10.41 0.62
CA ASN A 59 5.17 10.62 -0.57
C ASN A 59 4.58 9.85 -1.74
N LEU A 60 4.05 10.55 -2.75
CA LEU A 60 3.42 9.98 -3.92
C LEU A 60 4.47 9.62 -5.00
N ASP A 61 4.21 8.53 -5.73
CA ASP A 61 5.00 8.10 -6.89
C ASP A 61 4.12 7.92 -8.15
N ALA A 62 4.74 7.49 -9.25
CA ALA A 62 4.04 7.33 -10.52
C ALA A 62 2.97 6.23 -10.49
N ASP A 63 3.12 5.22 -9.64
CA ASP A 63 2.17 4.11 -9.53
C ASP A 63 0.91 4.56 -8.77
N ASP A 64 1.01 5.56 -7.89
CA ASP A 64 -0.14 6.13 -7.15
C ASP A 64 -1.15 6.86 -8.05
N ARG A 65 -0.93 6.88 -9.38
CA ARG A 65 -1.97 7.19 -10.38
C ARG A 65 -3.12 6.19 -10.35
N ASP A 66 -2.82 4.97 -9.90
CA ASP A 66 -3.81 3.97 -9.57
C ASP A 66 -4.60 4.36 -8.31
N GLN A 67 -5.92 4.31 -8.42
CA GLN A 67 -6.82 4.92 -7.43
C GLN A 67 -6.87 4.14 -6.13
N GLY A 68 -6.98 2.82 -6.21
CA GLY A 68 -7.01 1.93 -5.06
C GLY A 68 -5.67 1.95 -4.33
N ARG A 69 -4.54 2.03 -5.06
CA ARG A 69 -3.23 2.25 -4.43
C ARG A 69 -3.18 3.58 -3.67
N PHE A 70 -3.59 4.68 -4.29
CA PHE A 70 -3.67 5.99 -3.63
C PHE A 70 -4.51 5.92 -2.34
N TRP A 71 -5.73 5.38 -2.42
CA TRP A 71 -6.64 5.31 -1.28
C TRP A 71 -6.14 4.40 -0.16
N LEU A 72 -5.53 3.26 -0.51
CA LEU A 72 -4.96 2.34 0.46
C LEU A 72 -3.82 3.02 1.24
N LYS A 73 -2.96 3.74 0.52
CA LYS A 73 -1.85 4.52 1.09
C LYS A 73 -2.35 5.68 1.96
N PHE A 74 -3.38 6.39 1.49
CA PHE A 74 -4.03 7.47 2.23
C PHE A 74 -4.61 6.98 3.56
N VAL A 75 -5.41 5.92 3.53
CA VAL A 75 -6.01 5.34 4.74
C VAL A 75 -4.94 4.76 5.67
N ALA A 76 -3.92 4.07 5.14
CA ALA A 76 -2.83 3.57 5.96
C ALA A 76 -2.09 4.67 6.72
N GLY A 77 -1.92 5.84 6.09
CA GLY A 77 -1.38 7.02 6.76
C GLY A 77 -2.23 7.49 7.93
N LEU A 78 -3.54 7.59 7.73
CA LEU A 78 -4.48 7.98 8.78
C LEU A 78 -4.50 6.95 9.94
N ARG A 79 -4.42 5.66 9.62
CA ARG A 79 -4.45 4.57 10.60
C ARG A 79 -3.24 4.52 11.52
N LYS A 80 -2.16 5.24 11.22
CA LYS A 80 -1.03 5.43 12.17
C LYS A 80 -1.45 6.18 13.43
N PHE A 81 -2.46 7.04 13.33
CA PHE A 81 -2.98 7.80 14.46
C PHE A 81 -4.32 7.26 14.95
N HIS A 82 -5.14 6.73 14.04
CA HIS A 82 -6.47 6.21 14.36
C HIS A 82 -6.72 4.87 13.65
N PRO A 83 -6.42 3.74 14.32
CA PRO A 83 -6.40 2.41 13.70
C PRO A 83 -7.70 1.95 13.01
N ASP A 84 -8.84 2.56 13.33
CA ASP A 84 -10.15 2.15 12.81
C ASP A 84 -10.62 2.95 11.59
N ILE A 85 -9.93 4.03 11.22
CA ILE A 85 -10.34 4.91 10.10
C ILE A 85 -10.26 4.16 8.77
N GLY A 86 -11.25 4.42 7.91
CA GLY A 86 -11.28 3.98 6.52
C GLY A 86 -11.54 2.50 6.32
N LYS A 87 -12.09 1.81 7.34
CA LYS A 87 -12.42 0.38 7.25
C LYS A 87 -13.43 0.09 6.14
N GLU A 88 -14.51 0.88 6.05
CA GLU A 88 -15.49 0.76 4.97
C GLU A 88 -14.86 1.09 3.61
N LEU A 89 -13.97 2.09 3.57
CA LEU A 89 -13.23 2.44 2.36
C LEU A 89 -12.41 1.27 1.85
N ILE A 90 -11.54 0.70 2.69
CA ILE A 90 -10.69 -0.43 2.28
C ILE A 90 -11.56 -1.61 1.86
N GLY A 91 -12.62 -1.92 2.61
CA GLY A 91 -13.57 -2.98 2.30
C GLY A 91 -14.27 -2.82 0.94
N SER A 92 -14.44 -1.58 0.46
CA SER A 92 -15.04 -1.29 -0.84
C SER A 92 -14.07 -1.39 -2.02
N LEU A 93 -12.76 -1.37 -1.78
CA LEU A 93 -11.74 -1.47 -2.82
C LEU A 93 -11.54 -2.94 -3.21
N LEU A 94 -12.37 -3.47 -4.11
CA LEU A 94 -12.28 -4.88 -4.54
C LEU A 94 -10.99 -5.17 -5.33
N ASP A 95 -10.52 -4.21 -6.12
CA ASP A 95 -9.25 -4.25 -6.83
C ASP A 95 -8.49 -2.92 -6.67
N HIS A 96 -7.28 -2.85 -7.21
CA HIS A 96 -6.45 -1.63 -7.17
C HIS A 96 -7.03 -0.52 -8.07
N HIS A 97 -7.87 -0.81 -9.06
CA HIS A 97 -8.50 0.24 -9.90
C HIS A 97 -9.80 0.82 -9.31
N SER A 98 -10.29 0.29 -8.19
CA SER A 98 -11.60 0.63 -7.63
C SER A 98 -11.63 2.06 -7.08
N GLN A 99 -12.73 2.78 -7.37
CA GLN A 99 -13.06 4.03 -6.67
C GLN A 99 -14.00 3.77 -5.50
N PRO A 100 -13.78 4.43 -4.35
CA PRO A 100 -14.76 4.41 -3.29
C PRO A 100 -16.06 5.09 -3.77
N LEU A 101 -17.18 4.44 -3.48
CA LEU A 101 -18.49 4.99 -3.77
C LEU A 101 -18.75 6.24 -2.90
N LYS A 102 -19.61 7.14 -3.36
CA LYS A 102 -19.97 8.36 -2.60
C LYS A 102 -20.40 8.08 -1.15
N PRO A 103 -21.25 7.07 -0.84
CA PRO A 103 -21.62 6.76 0.55
C PRO A 103 -20.40 6.41 1.42
N VAL A 104 -19.47 5.65 0.88
CA VAL A 104 -18.24 5.23 1.57
C VAL A 104 -17.34 6.42 1.87
N LEU A 105 -17.23 7.37 0.94
CA LEU A 105 -16.51 8.62 1.18
C LEU A 105 -17.20 9.54 2.19
N LEU A 106 -18.53 9.52 2.26
CA LEU A 106 -19.26 10.23 3.31
C LEU A 106 -19.00 9.63 4.69
N THR A 107 -18.92 8.30 4.81
CA THR A 107 -18.49 7.65 6.05
C THR A 107 -17.09 8.12 6.45
N LEU A 108 -16.12 8.08 5.52
CA LEU A 108 -14.76 8.54 5.78
C LEU A 108 -14.71 10.03 6.16
N THR A 109 -15.50 10.88 5.51
CA THR A 109 -15.66 12.30 5.90
C THR A 109 -16.07 12.43 7.35
N HIS A 110 -17.05 11.65 7.80
CA HIS A 110 -17.52 11.69 9.18
C HIS A 110 -16.47 11.20 10.18
N GLU A 111 -15.74 10.14 9.83
CA GLU A 111 -14.61 9.64 10.63
C GLU A 111 -13.51 10.70 10.80
N LEU A 112 -13.21 11.45 9.72
CA LEU A 112 -12.17 12.48 9.68
C LEU A 112 -12.57 13.80 10.32
N ASP A 113 -13.88 14.11 10.38
CA ASP A 113 -14.35 15.35 10.99
C ASP A 113 -14.14 15.40 12.51
N GLN A 114 -13.84 14.25 13.13
CA GLN A 114 -13.54 14.16 14.55
C GLN A 114 -12.04 14.23 14.85
N GLN A 115 -11.18 14.31 13.83
CA GLN A 115 -9.74 14.17 13.99
C GLN A 115 -8.98 15.42 13.57
N GLU A 116 -8.15 15.94 14.45
CA GLU A 116 -7.21 17.00 14.12
C GLU A 116 -5.90 16.42 13.58
N ILE A 117 -5.92 16.07 12.29
CA ILE A 117 -4.78 15.53 11.56
C ILE A 117 -4.40 16.50 10.43
N LEU A 118 -3.11 16.66 10.21
CA LEU A 118 -2.56 17.26 9.00
C LEU A 118 -2.13 16.15 8.03
N VAL A 119 -2.64 16.18 6.81
CA VAL A 119 -2.18 15.30 5.72
C VAL A 119 -1.34 16.11 4.74
N VAL A 120 -0.07 15.76 4.60
CA VAL A 120 0.81 16.29 3.56
C VAL A 120 0.92 15.27 2.44
N LEU A 121 0.50 15.65 1.24
CA LEU A 121 0.65 14.86 0.03
C LEU A 121 1.83 15.43 -0.73
N GLU A 122 2.97 14.75 -0.69
CA GLU A 122 4.16 15.13 -1.45
C GLU A 122 4.13 14.52 -2.84
N ASN A 123 4.65 15.27 -3.82
CA ASN A 123 4.72 14.90 -5.23
C ASN A 123 3.35 14.78 -5.94
N VAL A 124 2.43 15.70 -5.64
CA VAL A 124 1.07 15.72 -6.24
C VAL A 124 1.07 15.90 -7.77
N GLN A 125 2.20 16.27 -8.37
CA GLN A 125 2.36 16.29 -9.83
C GLN A 125 2.07 14.92 -10.47
N PHE A 126 2.30 13.80 -9.78
CA PHE A 126 2.01 12.47 -10.32
C PHE A 126 0.50 12.26 -10.58
N LEU A 127 -0.36 12.94 -9.80
CA LEU A 127 -1.81 12.85 -9.88
C LEU A 127 -2.46 13.91 -10.76
N SER A 128 -1.71 14.95 -11.15
CA SER A 128 -2.28 16.17 -11.79
C SER A 128 -2.97 15.92 -13.12
N GLY A 129 -2.61 14.84 -13.84
CA GLY A 129 -3.27 14.42 -15.08
C GLY A 129 -4.51 13.54 -14.89
N GLN A 130 -4.81 13.12 -13.66
CA GLN A 130 -5.88 12.16 -13.38
C GLN A 130 -7.22 12.86 -13.16
N THR A 131 -8.28 12.39 -13.83
CA THR A 131 -9.63 12.97 -13.69
C THR A 131 -10.20 12.80 -12.29
N TRP A 132 -9.94 11.64 -11.67
CA TRP A 132 -10.38 11.31 -10.31
C TRP A 132 -9.71 12.17 -9.24
N TRP A 133 -8.51 12.69 -9.51
CA TRP A 133 -7.80 13.53 -8.55
C TRP A 133 -8.54 14.84 -8.27
N LYS A 134 -9.18 15.43 -9.29
CA LYS A 134 -10.02 16.63 -9.08
C LYS A 134 -11.15 16.38 -8.09
N PHE A 135 -11.79 15.22 -8.18
CA PHE A 135 -12.84 14.83 -7.24
C PHE A 135 -12.29 14.65 -5.82
N VAL A 136 -11.08 14.09 -5.67
CA VAL A 136 -10.41 13.99 -4.37
C VAL A 136 -10.07 15.37 -3.82
N GLN A 137 -9.58 16.30 -4.65
CA GLN A 137 -9.32 17.68 -4.24
C GLN A 137 -10.59 18.41 -3.79
N GLU A 138 -11.70 18.23 -4.52
CA GLU A 138 -13.00 18.77 -4.14
C GLU A 138 -13.48 18.21 -2.79
N TRP A 139 -13.30 16.91 -2.57
CA TRP A 139 -13.61 16.25 -1.30
C TRP A 139 -12.72 16.73 -0.15
N LEU A 140 -11.41 16.81 -0.35
CA LEU A 140 -10.45 17.32 0.65
C LEU A 140 -10.68 18.79 1.03
N ASN A 141 -11.25 19.58 0.11
CA ASN A 141 -11.59 20.98 0.32
C ASN A 141 -13.00 21.21 0.90
N GLN A 142 -13.74 20.13 1.21
CA GLN A 142 -14.93 20.25 2.05
C GLN A 142 -14.51 20.73 3.45
N SER A 143 -15.48 21.18 4.25
CA SER A 143 -15.25 21.61 5.64
C SER A 143 -14.93 20.40 6.53
N LEU A 144 -13.76 19.80 6.33
CA LEU A 144 -13.20 18.75 7.17
C LEU A 144 -12.41 19.40 8.31
N THR A 145 -12.52 18.83 9.52
CA THR A 145 -11.61 19.17 10.62
C THR A 145 -10.16 18.77 10.30
N MET A 146 -9.99 17.65 9.57
CA MET A 146 -8.72 17.27 8.96
C MET A 146 -8.25 18.32 7.95
N LYS A 147 -6.96 18.64 7.99
CA LYS A 147 -6.33 19.67 7.17
C LYS A 147 -5.37 19.01 6.20
N TRP A 148 -5.27 19.51 4.99
CA TRP A 148 -4.35 18.93 4.01
C TRP A 148 -3.47 19.99 3.32
N ILE A 149 -2.31 19.56 2.84
CA ILE A 149 -1.38 20.33 2.02
C ILE A 149 -0.91 19.43 0.87
N GLY A 150 -1.00 19.93 -0.36
CA GLY A 150 -0.34 19.30 -1.51
C GLY A 150 0.99 19.98 -1.77
N LEU A 151 2.08 19.21 -1.82
CA LEU A 151 3.39 19.70 -2.23
C LEU A 151 3.70 19.21 -3.64
N GLN A 152 4.00 20.17 -4.51
CA GLN A 152 4.52 19.92 -5.84
C GLN A 152 6.00 20.31 -5.86
N ALA A 153 6.82 19.54 -6.56
CA ALA A 153 8.21 19.92 -6.78
C ALA A 153 8.29 21.15 -7.70
N ASP A 154 9.10 22.15 -7.33
CA ASP A 154 9.32 23.33 -8.15
C ASP A 154 10.22 22.95 -9.34
N HIS A 155 9.75 23.30 -10.54
CA HIS A 155 10.26 22.87 -11.85
C HIS A 155 9.82 21.48 -12.33
N GLN A 156 9.52 21.43 -13.64
CA GLN A 156 9.71 20.26 -14.47
C GLN A 156 11.16 19.82 -14.35
N ASP A 157 11.49 19.15 -13.26
CA ASP A 157 12.71 18.39 -13.24
C ASP A 157 12.45 17.25 -14.22
N ASN A 158 12.95 17.43 -15.44
CA ASN A 158 13.13 16.35 -16.40
C ASN A 158 14.05 15.24 -15.83
N SER A 159 14.43 15.30 -14.55
CA SER A 159 14.85 14.20 -13.70
C SER A 159 13.71 13.23 -13.29
N ILE A 160 12.51 13.31 -13.90
CA ILE A 160 11.69 12.09 -14.07
C ILE A 160 12.48 11.02 -14.88
N SER A 161 13.63 11.38 -15.46
CA SER A 161 14.67 10.47 -15.94
C SER A 161 15.58 9.86 -14.85
N GLU A 162 15.60 10.33 -13.60
CA GLU A 162 16.57 9.90 -12.57
C GLU A 162 16.01 8.88 -11.55
N LEU A 163 14.70 8.60 -11.56
CA LEU A 163 14.17 7.35 -10.99
C LEU A 163 14.26 6.16 -11.97
N ASN A 164 14.72 6.39 -13.20
CA ASN A 164 15.34 5.36 -14.03
C ASN A 164 16.80 5.08 -13.62
N GLY A 165 17.27 5.54 -12.45
CA GLY A 165 18.60 5.27 -11.89
C GLY A 165 18.91 3.80 -11.57
N LEU A 166 18.03 2.87 -11.97
CA LEU A 166 18.28 1.43 -12.03
C LEU A 166 18.54 0.91 -13.46
N GLU A 167 18.61 1.78 -14.47
CA GLU A 167 19.03 1.43 -15.84
C GLU A 167 20.57 1.35 -16.01
N GLY A 168 21.34 1.57 -14.95
CA GLY A 168 22.82 1.52 -14.99
C GLY A 168 23.48 0.46 -14.10
N VAL A 169 22.72 -0.35 -13.39
CA VAL A 169 23.28 -1.40 -12.54
C VAL A 169 23.43 -2.66 -13.40
N ASN A 170 24.66 -3.10 -13.61
CA ASN A 170 24.97 -4.27 -14.42
C ASN A 170 24.23 -5.51 -13.87
N ALA A 171 23.83 -6.46 -14.72
CA ALA A 171 23.10 -7.66 -14.30
C ALA A 171 23.80 -8.41 -13.15
N ASP A 172 25.14 -8.36 -13.13
CA ASP A 172 25.99 -8.94 -12.08
C ASP A 172 25.86 -8.22 -10.72
N GLN A 173 25.72 -6.90 -10.71
CA GLN A 173 25.53 -6.14 -9.47
C GLN A 173 24.15 -6.41 -8.86
N TYR A 174 23.13 -6.65 -9.70
CA TYR A 174 21.81 -7.06 -9.24
C TYR A 174 21.77 -8.48 -8.72
N ALA A 175 22.38 -9.43 -9.42
CA ALA A 175 22.47 -10.80 -8.94
C ALA A 175 23.11 -10.82 -7.54
N ASN A 176 24.21 -10.08 -7.36
CA ASN A 176 24.88 -9.93 -6.07
C ASN A 176 23.99 -9.24 -5.01
N LEU A 177 23.22 -8.22 -5.38
CA LEU A 177 22.32 -7.52 -4.45
C LEU A 177 21.15 -8.40 -4.02
N SER A 178 20.52 -9.11 -4.96
CA SER A 178 19.47 -10.10 -4.68
C SER A 178 19.98 -11.20 -3.75
N THR A 179 21.14 -11.80 -4.07
CA THR A 179 21.76 -12.83 -3.23
C THR A 179 22.09 -12.33 -1.83
N ARG A 180 22.55 -11.08 -1.71
CA ARG A 180 22.83 -10.47 -0.41
C ARG A 180 21.55 -10.23 0.39
N LEU A 181 20.51 -9.64 -0.21
CA LEU A 181 19.23 -9.37 0.46
C LEU A 181 18.54 -10.66 0.94
N ILE A 182 18.59 -11.72 0.13
CA ILE A 182 18.12 -13.06 0.51
C ILE A 182 18.93 -13.59 1.71
N GLY A 183 20.26 -13.44 1.68
CA GLY A 183 21.15 -13.84 2.78
C GLY A 183 20.92 -13.08 4.08
N ASP A 184 20.67 -11.78 3.98
CA ASP A 184 20.45 -10.87 5.11
C ASP A 184 18.99 -10.89 5.62
N GLN A 185 18.13 -11.70 5.01
CA GLN A 185 16.69 -11.81 5.30
C GLN A 185 15.91 -10.50 5.10
N GLU A 186 16.37 -9.61 4.21
CA GLU A 186 15.72 -8.34 3.86
C GLU A 186 14.66 -8.54 2.75
N TRP A 187 13.67 -9.39 3.05
CA TRP A 187 12.71 -9.87 2.07
C TRP A 187 11.78 -8.79 1.49
N LEU A 188 11.50 -7.72 2.24
CA LEU A 188 10.64 -6.62 1.78
C LEU A 188 11.32 -5.76 0.71
N GLU A 189 12.61 -5.48 0.91
CA GLU A 189 13.46 -4.84 -0.09
C GLU A 189 13.60 -5.70 -1.34
N TYR A 190 13.74 -7.02 -1.18
CA TYR A 190 13.78 -7.94 -2.31
C TYR A 190 12.44 -8.00 -3.06
N LEU A 191 11.31 -8.09 -2.35
CA LEU A 191 9.97 -8.04 -2.94
C LEU A 191 9.77 -6.75 -3.74
N HIS A 192 10.20 -5.62 -3.19
CA HIS A 192 10.13 -4.33 -3.88
C HIS A 192 10.92 -4.35 -5.20
N ILE A 193 12.12 -4.93 -5.22
CA ILE A 193 12.92 -5.06 -6.44
C ILE A 193 12.19 -5.92 -7.48
N LEU A 194 11.63 -7.06 -7.08
CA LEU A 194 10.89 -7.95 -7.99
C LEU A 194 9.72 -7.22 -8.64
N LEU A 195 8.91 -6.52 -7.84
CA LEU A 195 7.76 -5.75 -8.34
C LEU A 195 8.19 -4.61 -9.26
N SER A 196 9.28 -3.89 -8.93
CA SER A 196 9.82 -2.82 -9.79
C SER A 196 10.29 -3.35 -11.16
N LYS A 197 10.78 -4.59 -11.20
CA LYS A 197 11.21 -5.27 -12.43
C LYS A 197 10.09 -6.01 -13.14
N LYS A 198 8.88 -6.00 -12.58
CA LYS A 198 7.71 -6.74 -13.09
C LYS A 198 7.92 -8.26 -13.09
N GLU A 199 8.78 -8.75 -12.20
CA GLU A 199 9.00 -10.18 -11.94
C GLU A 199 7.89 -10.69 -10.99
N PHE A 200 6.64 -10.62 -11.45
CA PHE A 200 5.46 -10.82 -10.60
C PHE A 200 5.34 -12.26 -10.08
N GLU A 201 5.84 -13.24 -10.83
CA GLU A 201 5.78 -14.66 -10.52
C GLU A 201 6.69 -14.98 -9.33
N LEU A 202 7.93 -14.48 -9.39
CA LEU A 202 8.87 -14.58 -8.27
C LEU A 202 8.38 -13.79 -7.04
N ALA A 203 7.76 -12.63 -7.25
CA ALA A 203 7.15 -11.86 -6.17
C ALA A 203 6.01 -12.64 -5.50
N GLY A 204 5.19 -13.32 -6.30
CA GLY A 204 4.14 -14.22 -5.84
C GLY A 204 4.70 -15.38 -5.03
N GLU A 205 5.71 -16.08 -5.53
CA GLU A 205 6.37 -17.19 -4.83
C GLU A 205 6.92 -16.76 -3.47
N LEU A 206 7.60 -15.62 -3.42
CA LEU A 206 8.11 -15.05 -2.18
C LEU A 206 6.98 -14.75 -1.17
N LEU A 207 5.86 -14.19 -1.63
CA LEU A 207 4.70 -13.93 -0.78
C LEU A 207 4.04 -15.22 -0.30
N GLU A 208 3.91 -16.25 -1.14
CA GLU A 208 3.39 -17.55 -0.73
C GLU A 208 4.29 -18.22 0.33
N GLU A 209 5.61 -18.10 0.18
CA GLU A 209 6.57 -18.70 1.10
C GLU A 209 6.62 -17.96 2.45
N LYS A 210 6.61 -16.62 2.43
CA LYS A 210 6.91 -15.81 3.62
C LYS A 210 5.70 -15.10 4.23
N GLY A 211 4.66 -14.84 3.44
CA GLY A 211 3.54 -13.95 3.81
C GLY A 211 2.79 -14.40 5.06
N GLU A 212 2.55 -15.71 5.21
CA GLU A 212 1.92 -16.25 6.42
C GLU A 212 2.77 -15.99 7.66
N THR A 213 4.06 -16.30 7.57
CA THR A 213 5.01 -16.11 8.67
C THR A 213 5.15 -14.63 9.04
N TRP A 214 5.06 -13.72 8.07
CA TRP A 214 5.07 -12.29 8.34
C TRP A 214 3.87 -11.87 9.18
N LEU A 215 2.66 -12.27 8.81
CA LEU A 215 1.45 -11.95 9.58
C LEU A 215 1.52 -12.51 11.01
N GLU A 216 2.01 -13.75 11.18
CA GLU A 216 2.17 -14.38 12.49
C GLU A 216 3.20 -13.67 13.37
N LYS A 217 4.19 -13.03 12.76
CA LYS A 217 5.19 -12.19 13.43
C LYS A 217 4.73 -10.73 13.62
N GLY A 218 3.45 -10.43 13.37
CA GLY A 218 2.87 -9.11 13.58
C GLY A 218 3.16 -8.11 12.47
N PHE A 219 3.48 -8.57 11.26
CA PHE A 219 3.53 -7.70 10.08
C PHE A 219 2.16 -7.07 9.81
N ASP A 220 2.14 -5.80 9.41
CA ASP A 220 0.92 -5.05 9.19
C ASP A 220 0.07 -5.71 8.07
N PRO A 221 -1.15 -6.20 8.38
CA PRO A 221 -2.00 -6.82 7.38
C PRO A 221 -2.37 -5.88 6.22
N LEU A 222 -2.49 -4.57 6.48
CA LEU A 222 -2.81 -3.60 5.44
C LEU A 222 -1.68 -3.43 4.45
N GLU A 223 -0.45 -3.53 4.95
CA GLU A 223 0.76 -3.52 4.13
C GLU A 223 0.90 -4.80 3.30
N LEU A 224 0.54 -5.97 3.86
CA LEU A 224 0.50 -7.20 3.06
C LEU A 224 -0.52 -7.08 1.93
N LEU A 225 -1.71 -6.51 2.21
CA LEU A 225 -2.72 -6.26 1.18
C LEU A 225 -2.22 -5.29 0.11
N PHE A 226 -1.45 -4.27 0.49
CA PHE A 226 -0.80 -3.38 -0.47
C PHE A 226 0.10 -4.18 -1.41
N TRP A 227 0.98 -5.02 -0.89
CA TRP A 227 1.89 -5.83 -1.71
C TRP A 227 1.19 -6.86 -2.59
N LEU A 228 0.15 -7.52 -2.08
CA LEU A 228 -0.65 -8.47 -2.87
C LEU A 228 -1.35 -7.78 -4.04
N ARG A 229 -1.73 -6.50 -3.91
CA ARG A 229 -2.41 -5.74 -4.96
C ARG A 229 -1.48 -5.21 -6.05
N GLU A 230 -0.18 -5.18 -5.78
CA GLU A 230 0.85 -4.90 -6.79
C GLU A 230 1.02 -6.06 -7.78
N ILE A 231 0.59 -7.26 -7.40
CA ILE A 231 0.56 -8.41 -8.31
C ILE A 231 -0.63 -8.27 -9.26
N PRO A 232 -0.44 -8.49 -10.58
CA PRO A 232 -1.53 -8.50 -11.54
C PRO A 232 -2.67 -9.41 -11.10
N SER A 233 -3.90 -8.92 -11.15
CA SER A 233 -5.08 -9.63 -10.63
C SER A 233 -5.27 -11.02 -11.22
N VAL A 234 -4.87 -11.22 -12.48
CA VAL A 234 -4.90 -12.53 -13.14
C VAL A 234 -3.97 -13.53 -12.44
N LEU A 235 -2.75 -13.11 -12.10
CA LEU A 235 -1.79 -13.96 -11.39
C LEU A 235 -2.24 -14.18 -9.94
N LEU A 236 -2.67 -13.12 -9.26
CA LEU A 236 -3.18 -13.19 -7.89
C LEU A 236 -4.33 -14.21 -7.77
N ASN A 237 -5.30 -14.15 -8.69
CA ASN A 237 -6.45 -15.05 -8.69
C ASN A 237 -6.14 -16.47 -9.19
N ALA A 238 -5.10 -16.63 -10.01
CA ALA A 238 -4.63 -17.94 -10.44
C ALA A 238 -3.95 -18.71 -9.30
N ARG A 239 -3.34 -18.00 -8.34
CA ARG A 239 -2.59 -18.57 -7.22
C ARG A 239 -3.42 -18.61 -5.92
N PRO A 240 -3.96 -19.78 -5.53
CA PRO A 240 -4.89 -19.86 -4.40
C PRO A 240 -4.27 -19.52 -3.05
N VAL A 241 -2.96 -19.76 -2.86
CA VAL A 241 -2.25 -19.40 -1.63
C VAL A 241 -2.18 -17.88 -1.46
N LEU A 242 -1.90 -17.13 -2.54
CA LEU A 242 -1.94 -15.66 -2.50
C LEU A 242 -3.34 -15.11 -2.19
N CYS A 243 -4.37 -15.69 -2.80
CA CYS A 243 -5.75 -15.35 -2.47
C CYS A 243 -6.04 -15.58 -0.97
N TRP A 244 -5.67 -16.74 -0.44
CA TRP A 244 -5.85 -17.04 0.97
C TRP A 244 -5.05 -16.09 1.88
N LEU A 245 -3.83 -15.69 1.52
CA LEU A 245 -3.08 -14.65 2.24
C LEU A 245 -3.84 -13.32 2.28
N GLY A 246 -4.46 -12.94 1.16
CA GLY A 246 -5.35 -11.79 1.08
C GLY A 246 -6.55 -11.93 2.01
N ALA A 247 -7.16 -13.12 2.09
CA ALA A 247 -8.25 -13.40 3.03
C ALA A 247 -7.79 -13.33 4.50
N LYS A 248 -6.64 -13.91 4.84
CA LYS A 248 -6.05 -13.89 6.20
C LYS A 248 -5.75 -12.46 6.66
N ALA A 249 -5.19 -11.63 5.77
CA ALA A 249 -4.96 -10.23 6.05
C ALA A 249 -6.27 -9.46 6.25
N CYS A 250 -7.26 -9.65 5.37
CA CYS A 250 -8.59 -9.03 5.51
C CYS A 250 -9.32 -9.46 6.78
N HIS A 251 -9.16 -10.71 7.21
CA HIS A 251 -9.74 -11.23 8.44
C HIS A 251 -9.17 -10.51 9.65
N SER A 252 -7.84 -10.30 9.67
CA SER A 252 -7.15 -9.54 10.72
C SER A 252 -7.55 -8.06 10.78
N LEU A 253 -8.02 -7.51 9.66
CA LEU A 253 -8.55 -6.15 9.56
C LEU A 253 -10.07 -6.06 9.75
N GLU A 254 -10.73 -7.20 10.04
CA GLU A 254 -12.17 -7.31 10.20
C GLU A 254 -12.96 -6.81 8.96
N LEU A 255 -12.51 -7.19 7.76
CA LEU A 255 -13.10 -6.80 6.47
C LEU A 255 -13.87 -7.99 5.84
N PRO A 256 -15.07 -8.35 6.34
CA PRO A 256 -15.75 -9.61 5.99
C PRO A 256 -16.08 -9.76 4.51
N LEU A 257 -16.37 -8.66 3.81
CA LEU A 257 -16.63 -8.69 2.38
C LEU A 257 -15.39 -9.12 1.59
N LEU A 258 -14.22 -8.59 1.95
CA LEU A 258 -12.95 -8.96 1.30
C LEU A 258 -12.47 -10.34 1.72
N VAL A 259 -12.69 -10.76 2.97
CA VAL A 259 -12.44 -12.14 3.40
C VAL A 259 -13.17 -13.12 2.49
N ASN A 260 -14.46 -12.89 2.24
CA ASN A 260 -15.26 -13.72 1.35
C ASN A 260 -14.78 -13.64 -0.10
N TYR A 261 -14.48 -12.44 -0.61
CA TYR A 261 -13.97 -12.24 -1.96
C TYR A 261 -12.72 -13.09 -2.22
N TYR A 262 -11.70 -12.95 -1.37
CA TYR A 262 -10.44 -13.66 -1.53
C TYR A 262 -10.56 -15.16 -1.24
N SER A 263 -11.37 -15.55 -0.25
CA SER A 263 -11.60 -16.97 0.04
C SER A 263 -12.30 -17.69 -1.12
N ASN A 264 -13.30 -17.05 -1.73
CA ASN A 264 -14.01 -17.62 -2.87
C ASN A 264 -13.10 -17.68 -4.11
N ALA A 265 -12.24 -16.67 -4.32
CA ALA A 265 -11.24 -16.70 -5.39
C ALA A 265 -10.27 -17.89 -5.23
N ALA A 266 -9.78 -18.14 -4.01
CA ALA A 266 -8.93 -19.28 -3.69
C ALA A 266 -9.66 -20.61 -3.96
N GLU A 267 -10.90 -20.76 -3.47
CA GLU A 267 -11.73 -21.95 -3.67
C GLU A 267 -12.01 -22.23 -5.16
N HIS A 268 -12.31 -21.20 -5.94
CA HIS A 268 -12.52 -21.34 -7.38
C HIS A 268 -11.25 -21.83 -8.09
N SER A 269 -10.08 -21.28 -7.72
CA SER A 269 -8.80 -21.74 -8.27
C SER A 269 -8.53 -23.20 -7.89
N LEU A 270 -8.73 -23.59 -6.62
CA LEU A 270 -8.56 -24.97 -6.15
C LEU A 270 -9.53 -25.96 -6.80
N SER A 271 -10.79 -25.55 -6.94
CA SER A 271 -11.82 -26.36 -7.62
C SER A 271 -11.43 -26.65 -9.07
N SER A 272 -10.71 -25.74 -9.74
CA SER A 272 -10.23 -25.99 -11.09
C SER A 272 -9.19 -27.12 -11.18
N LEU A 273 -8.48 -27.41 -10.08
CA LEU A 273 -7.49 -28.49 -10.00
C LEU A 273 -8.12 -29.87 -9.83
N SER A 274 -9.37 -29.95 -9.34
CA SER A 274 -10.09 -31.22 -9.16
C SER A 274 -10.17 -32.06 -10.43
N ARG A 275 -10.16 -31.42 -11.62
CA ARG A 275 -10.17 -32.09 -12.93
C ARG A 275 -8.95 -32.99 -13.18
N PHE A 276 -7.88 -32.82 -12.41
CA PHE A 276 -6.66 -33.62 -12.52
C PHE A 276 -6.62 -34.81 -11.56
N SER A 277 -7.67 -34.99 -10.75
CA SER A 277 -7.80 -36.09 -9.77
C SER A 277 -8.91 -37.06 -10.17
N ARG A 278 -8.81 -38.33 -9.75
CA ARG A 278 -9.87 -39.33 -9.98
C ARG A 278 -10.82 -39.46 -8.80
N ASN A 279 -10.38 -39.06 -7.61
CA ASN A 279 -11.13 -39.10 -6.37
C ASN A 279 -10.70 -37.94 -5.44
N GLN A 280 -11.49 -37.72 -4.38
CA GLN A 280 -11.31 -36.59 -3.48
C GLN A 280 -10.03 -36.67 -2.64
N ASP A 281 -9.60 -37.88 -2.25
CA ASP A 281 -8.39 -38.07 -1.45
C ASP A 281 -7.13 -37.71 -2.24
N GLU A 282 -7.04 -38.14 -3.51
CA GLU A 282 -5.97 -37.74 -4.43
C GLU A 282 -5.95 -36.22 -4.63
N TRP A 283 -7.12 -35.59 -4.80
CA TRP A 283 -7.23 -34.14 -4.98
C TRP A 283 -6.65 -33.38 -3.79
N PHE A 284 -6.95 -33.80 -2.56
CA PHE A 284 -6.46 -33.15 -1.35
C PHE A 284 -4.95 -33.24 -1.18
N THR A 285 -4.31 -34.25 -1.75
CA THR A 285 -2.84 -34.42 -1.70
C THR A 285 -2.07 -33.66 -2.79
N ILE A 286 -2.75 -32.99 -3.72
CA ILE A 286 -2.07 -32.21 -4.76
C ILE A 286 -1.34 -31.03 -4.13
N GLU A 287 -0.03 -30.95 -4.34
CA GLU A 287 0.78 -29.78 -3.98
C GLU A 287 0.48 -28.60 -4.92
N ILE A 288 0.30 -27.41 -4.33
CA ILE A 288 -0.15 -26.20 -5.04
C ILE A 288 0.89 -25.08 -5.04
N ASN A 289 2.00 -25.23 -4.31
CA ASN A 289 3.14 -24.31 -4.34
C ASN A 289 4.46 -25.05 -4.05
N GLU A 290 5.59 -24.35 -4.21
CA GLU A 290 6.92 -24.91 -3.94
C GLU A 290 7.19 -25.18 -2.46
N GLY A 291 6.41 -24.58 -1.56
CA GLY A 291 6.47 -24.82 -0.12
C GLY A 291 5.84 -26.15 0.32
N GLY A 292 5.34 -26.96 -0.62
CA GLY A 292 4.70 -28.25 -0.35
C GLY A 292 3.29 -28.14 0.25
N MET A 293 2.67 -26.95 0.19
CA MET A 293 1.29 -26.78 0.64
C MET A 293 0.37 -27.60 -0.27
N THR A 294 -0.56 -28.33 0.33
CA THR A 294 -1.53 -29.15 -0.38
C THR A 294 -2.89 -28.47 -0.51
N VAL A 295 -3.72 -28.95 -1.45
CA VAL A 295 -5.12 -28.51 -1.58
C VAL A 295 -5.89 -28.70 -0.27
N GLY A 296 -5.72 -29.85 0.39
CA GLY A 296 -6.43 -30.16 1.64
C GLY A 296 -6.10 -29.19 2.77
N GLU A 297 -4.81 -28.91 2.97
CA GLU A 297 -4.34 -27.95 3.98
C GLU A 297 -4.86 -26.54 3.71
N LEU A 298 -4.84 -26.09 2.45
CA LEU A 298 -5.33 -24.75 2.12
C LEU A 298 -6.84 -24.62 2.31
N LEU A 299 -7.62 -25.64 1.94
CA LEU A 299 -9.08 -25.64 2.18
C LEU A 299 -9.42 -25.59 3.67
N GLU A 300 -8.67 -26.31 4.51
CA GLU A 300 -8.84 -26.23 5.96
C GLU A 300 -8.58 -24.79 6.45
N LYS A 301 -7.47 -24.18 6.03
CA LYS A 301 -7.13 -22.79 6.36
C LYS A 301 -8.18 -21.79 5.87
N ILE A 302 -8.78 -21.99 4.70
CA ILE A 302 -9.87 -21.14 4.19
C ILE A 302 -11.12 -21.28 5.06
N ASN A 303 -11.49 -22.50 5.43
CA ASN A 303 -12.66 -22.76 6.27
C ASN A 303 -12.53 -22.13 7.66
N GLN A 304 -11.31 -22.09 8.22
CA GLN A 304 -11.05 -21.42 9.50
C GLN A 304 -11.31 -19.90 9.45
N LEU A 305 -11.11 -19.26 8.29
CA LEU A 305 -11.33 -17.82 8.13
C LEU A 305 -12.81 -17.44 7.92
N LYS A 306 -13.66 -18.42 7.56
CA LYS A 306 -15.10 -18.21 7.31
C LYS A 306 -15.98 -18.47 8.54
N GLN A 307 -15.43 -19.05 9.60
CA GLN A 307 -16.12 -19.32 10.88
C GLN A 307 -16.15 -18.07 11.75
#